data_AF-A0A2E4Z2E3-F1
#
_entry.id   AF-A0A2E4Z2E3-F1
#
_cell.length_a   1.000
_cell.length_b   1.000
_cell.length_c   1.000
_cell.angle_alpha   90.00
_cell.angle_beta   90.00
_cell.angle_gamma   90.00
#
_symmetry.space_group_name_H-M   'P 1'
#
loop_
_entity.id
_entity.type
_entity.pdbx_description
1 polymer ?
#
loop_
_entity_poly.entity_id
_entity_poly.type
_entity_poly.pdbx_seq_one_letter_code
_entity_poly.pdbx_strand_id
1 'polypeptide(L)' 'MTHVDHARQVLASSFAAFAALADTAIGPKQREFATRNAGHCLWALGVDEACGFHAVPPVGQTIEGTIIEKTDSEASDHA' A
#
# COMPACT_ATOMS: atom_id res chain seq x y z
N MET A 1 -8.35 22.32 3.75
CA MET A 1 -7.71 21.00 3.55
C MET A 1 -8.67 19.96 4.06
N THR A 2 -9.12 19.05 3.20
CA THR A 2 -10.11 18.03 3.58
C THR A 2 -9.43 16.86 4.31
N HIS A 3 -10.19 16.06 5.06
CA HIS A 3 -9.65 14.84 5.70
C HIS A 3 -9.01 13.88 4.69
N VAL A 4 -9.52 13.84 3.46
CA VAL A 4 -8.99 13.01 2.36
C VAL A 4 -7.59 13.48 1.92
N ASP A 5 -7.38 14.79 1.80
CA ASP A 5 -6.07 15.35 1.42
C ASP A 5 -4.99 14.99 2.45
N HIS A 6 -5.35 15.03 3.74
CA HIS A 6 -4.44 14.68 4.81
C HIS A 6 -4.05 13.20 4.79
N ALA A 7 -5.03 12.30 4.63
CA ALA A 7 -4.78 10.87 4.54
C ALA A 7 -3.88 10.51 3.34
N ARG A 8 -4.10 11.13 2.18
CA ARG A 8 -3.24 10.95 0.99
C ARG A 8 -1.81 11.41 1.26
N GLN A 9 -1.63 12.54 1.94
CA GLN A 9 -0.29 13.05 2.25
C GLN A 9 0.47 12.18 3.25
N VAL A 10 -0.24 11.62 4.25
CA VAL A 10 0.32 10.63 5.17
C VAL A 10 0.76 9.39 4.41
N LEU A 11 -0.10 8.83 3.55
CA LEU A 11 0.24 7.64 2.75
C LEU A 11 1.43 7.87 1.81
N ALA A 12 1.50 9.04 1.16
CA ALA A 12 2.63 9.39 0.31
C ALA A 12 3.95 9.50 1.10
N SER A 13 3.88 10.05 2.31
CA SER A 13 5.05 10.14 3.20
C SER A 13 5.48 8.75 3.70
N SER A 14 4.52 7.89 4.06
CA SER A 14 4.79 6.50 4.45
C SER A 14 5.40 5.69 3.30
N PHE A 15 4.91 5.85 2.07
CA PHE A 15 5.51 5.26 0.89
C PHE A 15 7.00 5.62 0.78
N ALA A 16 7.33 6.91 0.84
CA ALA A 16 8.71 7.38 0.72
C ALA A 16 9.62 6.77 1.80
N ALA A 17 9.13 6.67 3.05
CA ALA A 17 9.87 6.04 4.14
C ALA A 17 10.11 4.54 3.91
N PHE A 18 9.10 3.80 3.45
CA PHE A 18 9.25 2.37 3.17
C PHE A 18 10.12 2.09 1.95
N ALA A 19 10.03 2.92 0.90
CA ALA A 19 10.91 2.82 -0.26
C ALA A 19 12.38 2.99 0.15
N ALA A 20 12.68 4.05 0.92
CA ALA A 20 14.01 4.29 1.45
C ALA A 20 14.50 3.15 2.37
N LEU A 21 13.60 2.57 3.18
CA LEU A 21 13.93 1.42 4.02
C LEU A 21 14.22 0.17 3.18
N ALA A 22 13.48 -0.08 2.10
CA ALA A 22 13.71 -1.23 1.24
C ALA A 22 15.08 -1.15 0.53
N ASP A 23 15.49 0.06 0.13
CA ASP A 23 16.80 0.31 -0.49
C ASP A 23 17.97 0.15 0.48
N THR A 24 17.74 0.46 1.77
CA THR A 24 18.77 0.43 2.81
C THR A 24 18.73 -0.83 3.68
N ALA A 25 17.77 -1.72 3.46
CA ALA A 25 17.55 -2.91 4.28
C ALA A 25 18.74 -3.89 4.17
N ILE A 26 19.30 -4.23 5.33
CA ILE A 26 20.41 -5.18 5.44
C ILE A 26 19.90 -6.63 5.29
N GLY A 27 18.73 -6.93 5.83
CA GLY A 27 18.14 -8.27 5.83
C GLY A 27 17.09 -8.48 4.73
N PRO A 28 17.03 -9.69 4.11
CA PRO A 28 16.03 -9.98 3.07
C PRO A 28 14.59 -9.85 3.57
N LYS A 29 14.31 -10.24 4.82
CA LYS A 29 12.98 -10.08 5.44
C LYS A 29 12.59 -8.62 5.67
N GLN A 30 13.56 -7.76 6.01
CA GLN A 30 13.30 -6.33 6.21
C GLN A 30 12.98 -5.67 4.87
N ARG A 31 13.73 -6.03 3.82
CA ARG A 31 13.48 -5.58 2.45
C ARG A 31 12.11 -6.02 1.96
N GLU A 32 11.73 -7.28 2.16
CA GLU A 32 10.41 -7.80 1.81
C GLU A 32 9.29 -7.04 2.54
N PHE A 33 9.44 -6.86 3.85
CA PHE A 33 8.48 -6.09 4.66
C PHE A 33 8.33 -4.66 4.16
N ALA A 34 9.44 -3.95 3.93
CA ALA A 34 9.43 -2.56 3.47
C ALA A 34 8.80 -2.44 2.07
N THR A 35 9.20 -3.33 1.15
CA THR A 35 8.66 -3.37 -0.22
C THR A 35 7.14 -3.60 -0.22
N ARG A 36 6.66 -4.56 0.58
CA ARG A 36 5.23 -4.85 0.69
C ARG A 36 4.44 -3.66 1.25
N ASN A 37 4.96 -2.99 2.28
CA ASN A 37 4.28 -1.83 2.86
C ASN A 37 4.29 -0.61 1.94
N ALA A 38 5.37 -0.38 1.18
CA ALA A 38 5.36 0.61 0.11
C ALA A 38 4.25 0.31 -0.92
N GLY A 39 4.07 -0.96 -1.28
CA GLY A 39 2.99 -1.40 -2.16
C GLY A 39 1.57 -1.16 -1.62
N HIS A 40 1.32 -1.35 -0.32
CA HIS A 40 0.02 -1.01 0.28
C HIS A 40 -0.28 0.49 0.20
N CYS A 41 0.72 1.35 0.41
CA CYS A 41 0.56 2.79 0.30
C CYS A 41 0.16 3.18 -1.14
N LEU A 42 0.79 2.59 -2.14
CA LEU A 42 0.46 2.82 -3.56
C LEU A 42 -0.96 2.35 -3.90
N TRP A 43 -1.33 1.15 -3.44
CA TRP A 43 -2.69 0.64 -3.62
C TRP A 43 -3.75 1.56 -3.01
N ALA A 44 -3.53 2.01 -1.77
CA ALA A 44 -4.44 2.92 -1.08
C ALA A 44 -4.52 4.32 -1.74
N LEU A 45 -3.47 4.75 -2.43
CA LEU A 45 -3.43 6.02 -3.18
C LEU A 45 -4.07 5.92 -4.57
N GLY A 46 -4.32 4.71 -5.08
CA GLY A 46 -4.77 4.46 -6.44
C GLY A 46 -3.66 4.64 -7.48
N VAL A 47 -2.42 4.30 -7.14
CA VAL A 47 -1.24 4.42 -8.00
C VAL A 47 -0.69 3.03 -8.28
N ASP A 48 -0.59 2.62 -9.54
CA ASP A 48 -0.18 1.25 -9.90
C ASP A 48 1.33 0.99 -9.67
N GLU A 49 2.18 1.99 -9.95
CA GLU A 49 3.63 1.88 -9.79
C GLU A 49 4.27 3.23 -9.46
N ALA A 50 5.28 3.23 -8.59
CA ALA A 50 6.18 4.36 -8.37
C ALA A 50 7.56 3.89 -7.89
N CYS A 51 8.63 4.46 -8.44
CA CYS A 51 10.02 4.19 -8.02
C CYS A 51 10.40 2.69 -8.03
N GLY A 52 9.82 1.88 -8.94
CA GLY A 52 10.06 0.43 -9.00
C GLY A 52 9.30 -0.40 -7.96
N PHE A 53 8.39 0.22 -7.20
CA PHE A 53 7.44 -0.46 -6.33
C PHE A 53 6.07 -0.52 -6.99
N HIS A 54 5.39 -1.65 -6.88
CA HIS A 54 4.05 -1.85 -7.42
C HIS A 54 3.00 -1.83 -6.32
N ALA A 55 1.77 -1.42 -6.67
CA ALA A 55 0.62 -1.51 -5.78
C ALA A 55 0.38 -2.96 -5.32
N VAL A 56 0.20 -3.13 -4.02
CA VAL A 56 -0.13 -4.42 -3.41
C VAL A 56 -1.38 -4.22 -2.55
N PRO A 57 -2.46 -4.99 -2.76
CA PRO A 57 -3.63 -4.91 -1.89
C PRO A 57 -3.31 -5.55 -0.53
N PRO A 58 -3.75 -4.98 0.60
CA PRO A 58 -3.44 -5.50 1.94
C PRO A 58 -4.28 -6.73 2.34
N VAL A 59 -4.61 -7.61 1.39
CA VAL A 59 -5.47 -8.79 1.62
C VAL A 59 -4.87 -9.72 2.67
N GLY A 60 -5.71 -10.21 3.57
CA GLY A 60 -5.34 -11.14 4.63
C GLY A 60 -4.58 -10.50 5.80
N GLN A 61 -4.42 -9.17 5.81
CA GLN A 61 -3.82 -8.47 6.94
C GLN A 61 -4.87 -8.01 7.93
N THR A 62 -4.49 -8.02 9.21
CA THR A 62 -5.31 -7.47 10.28
C THR A 62 -4.87 -6.03 10.57
N ILE A 63 -5.77 -5.07 10.40
CA ILE A 63 -5.58 -3.66 10.76
C ILE A 63 -6.61 -3.31 11.83
N GLU A 64 -6.15 -2.88 13.01
CA GLU A 64 -7.03 -2.54 14.15
C GLU A 64 -8.02 -3.66 14.53
N GLY A 65 -7.60 -4.91 14.41
CA GLY A 65 -8.46 -6.08 14.68
C GLY A 65 -9.41 -6.45 13.54
N THR A 66 -9.45 -5.68 12.45
CA THR A 66 -10.24 -5.98 11.25
C THR A 66 -9.39 -6.71 10.22
N ILE A 67 -9.86 -7.85 9.71
CA ILE A 67 -9.21 -8.58 8.62
C ILE A 67 -9.61 -7.93 7.29
N ILE A 68 -8.63 -7.60 6.46
CA ILE A 68 -8.89 -7.10 5.11
C ILE A 68 -9.17 -8.29 4.19
N GLU A 69 -10.44 -8.45 3.83
CA GLU A 69 -10.87 -9.45 2.86
C GLU A 69 -10.67 -8.94 1.42
N LYS A 70 -10.47 -9.87 0.50
CA LYS A 70 -10.43 -9.56 -0.92
C LYS A 70 -11.85 -9.17 -1.32
N THR A 71 -12.05 -7.91 -1.71
CA THR A 71 -13.30 -7.52 -2.35
C THR A 71 -13.22 -8.00 -3.80
N ASP A 72 -14.02 -9.01 -4.14
CA ASP A 72 -14.28 -9.33 -5.53
C ASP A 72 -15.06 -8.14 -6.11
N SER A 73 -14.35 -7.23 -6.75
CA SER A 73 -14.97 -6.21 -7.59
C SER A 73 -15.48 -6.92 -8.84
N GLU A 74 -16.61 -7.61 -8.73
CA GLU A 74 -17.36 -8.02 -9.91
C GLU A 74 -17.74 -6.76 -10.68
N ALA A 75 -17.25 -6.69 -11.93
CA ALA A 75 -17.79 -5.80 -12.93
C ALA A 75 -19.29 -6.07 -13.02
N SER A 76 -20.11 -5.17 -12.47
CA SER A 76 -21.53 -5.12 -12.79
C SER A 76 -21.64 -4.55 -14.20
N ASP A 77 -21.37 -5.40 -15.18
CA ASP A 77 -21.81 -5.19 -16.56
C ASP A 77 -23.34 -5.18 -16.55
N HIS A 78 -23.87 -4.11 -17.11
CA HIS A 78 -25.28 -3.89 -17.34
C HIS A 78 -25.92 -5.05 -18.11
N ALA A 79 -27.08 -5.49 -17.62
CA ALA A 79 -28.09 -6.20 -18.41
C ALA A 79 -29.44 -5.51 -18.19
#